data_AF-A0A397S0L8-F1
#
_entry.id   AF-A0A397S0L8-F1
#
_cell.length_a   1.000
_cell.length_b   1.000
_cell.length_c   1.000
_cell.angle_alpha   90.00
_cell.angle_beta   90.00
_cell.angle_gamma   90.00
#
_symmetry.space_group_name_H-M   'P 1'
#
loop_
_entity.id
_entity.type
_entity.pdbx_description
1 polymer ?
#
loop_
_entity_poly.entity_id
_entity_poly.type
_entity_poly.pdbx_seq_one_letter_code
_entity_poly.pdbx_strand_id
1 'polypeptide(L)'
;MNFLNFRLHAHDLEEEVLEHDRYKNELKAIKKNYAETSDVGQKVIGWLKNFKNDKNSKQVNHFWSLQVERRNIFMEIKLLEEKSRLLEKQQNELEYEIDLEQTRHILVTTRETRNQGVLLQKEVTKKIENRGTRHKRAREEKKADPPNKRISSGKRGDTLPDGTKIKKPASLNLLPSDDDDDSSEEHDDSSE
;
A
#
# COMPACT_ATOMS: atom_id res chain seq x y z
N MET A 1 54.17 1.96 18.43
CA MET A 1 52.83 1.61 17.96
C MET A 1 51.97 1.42 19.20
N ASN A 2 50.86 2.16 19.31
CA ASN A 2 49.88 2.01 20.39
C ASN A 2 48.80 1.01 19.94
N PHE A 3 48.17 0.30 20.87
CA PHE A 3 47.07 -0.63 20.62
C PHE A 3 45.98 -0.03 19.73
N LEU A 4 45.57 1.21 19.98
CA LEU A 4 44.54 1.88 19.16
C LEU A 4 45.01 2.10 17.71
N ASN A 5 46.27 2.45 17.48
CA ASN A 5 46.80 2.60 16.12
C ASN A 5 46.89 1.25 15.39
N PHE A 6 47.20 0.18 16.12
CA PHE A 6 47.16 -1.17 15.57
C PHE A 6 45.74 -1.55 15.15
N ARG A 7 44.74 -1.17 15.94
CA ARG A 7 43.36 -1.59 15.71
C ARG A 7 42.55 -0.69 14.78
N LEU A 8 42.86 0.61 14.70
CA LEU A 8 42.22 1.54 13.77
C LEU A 8 42.39 1.14 12.30
N HIS A 9 43.43 0.36 11.97
CA HIS A 9 43.66 -0.15 10.61
C HIS A 9 43.03 -1.51 10.34
N ALA A 10 42.38 -2.13 11.32
CA ALA A 10 41.80 -3.46 11.18
C ALA A 10 40.26 -3.37 11.06
N HIS A 11 39.72 -4.02 10.02
CA HIS A 11 38.28 -3.98 9.72
C HIS A 11 37.48 -5.13 10.37
N ASP A 12 38.14 -6.02 11.10
CA ASP A 12 37.60 -7.30 11.58
C ASP A 12 37.52 -7.39 13.12
N LEU A 13 36.97 -6.34 13.77
CA LEU A 13 36.97 -6.20 15.23
C LEU A 13 36.23 -7.33 15.95
N GLU A 14 36.96 -8.09 16.76
CA GLU A 14 36.40 -9.05 17.71
C GLU A 14 36.20 -8.42 19.11
N GLU A 15 35.86 -9.27 20.08
CA GLU A 15 35.66 -8.86 21.47
C GLU A 15 36.95 -8.33 22.12
N GLU A 16 36.78 -7.42 23.08
CA GLU A 16 37.87 -6.75 23.79
C GLU A 16 38.96 -7.70 24.28
N VAL A 17 38.55 -8.78 24.95
CA VAL A 17 39.48 -9.75 25.55
C VAL A 17 40.31 -10.44 24.46
N LEU A 18 39.67 -10.85 23.36
CA LEU A 18 40.32 -11.54 22.25
C LEU A 18 41.31 -10.62 21.54
N GLU A 19 40.93 -9.37 21.30
CA GLU A 19 41.80 -8.40 20.62
C GLU A 19 42.99 -7.98 21.49
N HIS A 20 42.79 -7.83 22.80
CA HIS A 20 43.88 -7.61 23.74
C HIS A 20 44.86 -8.78 23.76
N ASP A 21 44.38 -10.02 23.76
CA ASP A 21 45.22 -11.21 23.73
C ASP A 21 45.93 -11.39 22.39
N ARG A 22 45.24 -11.12 21.27
CA ARG A 22 45.80 -11.15 19.92
C ARG A 22 46.99 -10.18 19.81
N TYR A 23 46.79 -8.91 20.15
CA TYR A 23 47.85 -7.90 20.12
C TYR A 23 49.04 -8.29 21.01
N LYS A 24 48.78 -8.79 22.22
CA LYS A 24 49.82 -9.25 23.14
C LYS A 24 50.60 -10.44 22.58
N ASN A 25 49.93 -11.37 21.91
CA ASN A 25 50.56 -12.55 21.33
C ASN A 25 51.40 -12.20 20.10
N GLU A 26 50.94 -11.28 19.26
CA GLU A 26 51.72 -10.77 18.13
C GLU A 26 53.01 -10.08 18.59
N LEU A 27 52.93 -9.21 19.62
CA LEU A 27 54.12 -8.60 20.19
C LEU A 27 55.11 -9.63 20.76
N LYS A 28 54.61 -10.68 21.43
CA LYS A 28 55.46 -11.78 21.92
C LYS A 28 56.12 -12.57 20.78
N ALA A 29 55.40 -12.80 19.68
CA ALA A 29 55.93 -13.48 18.51
C ALA A 29 57.05 -12.68 17.86
N ILE A 30 56.86 -11.35 17.71
CA ILE A 30 57.92 -10.46 17.21
C ILE A 30 59.12 -10.49 18.18
N LYS A 31 58.89 -10.37 19.50
CA LYS A 31 59.97 -10.40 20.49
C LYS A 31 60.84 -11.67 20.36
N LYS A 32 60.27 -12.82 20.05
CA LYS A 32 61.01 -14.09 19.90
C LYS A 32 62.00 -14.07 18.72
N ASN A 33 61.72 -13.29 17.68
CA ASN A 33 62.50 -13.27 16.44
C ASN A 33 63.61 -12.22 16.40
N TYR A 34 63.66 -11.32 17.40
CA TYR A 34 64.64 -10.23 17.44
C TYR A 34 65.41 -10.25 18.76
N ALA A 35 66.73 -10.01 18.70
CA ALA A 35 67.56 -9.86 19.88
C ALA A 35 67.07 -8.67 20.72
N GLU A 36 67.07 -8.79 22.04
CA GLU A 36 66.59 -7.73 22.93
C GLU A 36 67.41 -6.44 22.82
N THR A 37 68.68 -6.53 22.39
CA THR A 37 69.57 -5.39 22.14
C THR A 37 69.37 -4.74 20.78
N SER A 38 68.62 -5.37 19.87
CA SER A 38 68.29 -4.76 18.58
C SER A 38 67.27 -3.64 18.72
N ASP A 39 67.29 -2.67 17.82
CA ASP A 39 66.32 -1.57 17.78
C ASP A 39 64.87 -2.07 17.79
N VAL A 40 64.59 -3.15 17.05
CA VAL A 40 63.26 -3.77 16.99
C VAL A 40 62.91 -4.43 18.31
N GLY A 41 63.83 -5.19 18.91
CA GLY A 41 63.65 -5.82 20.21
C GLY A 41 63.32 -4.80 21.31
N GLN A 42 64.08 -3.70 21.37
CA GLN A 42 63.84 -2.60 22.32
C GLN A 42 62.47 -1.93 22.10
N LYS A 43 62.09 -1.66 20.84
CA LYS A 43 60.75 -1.09 20.52
C LYS A 43 59.61 -1.99 20.98
N VAL A 44 59.71 -3.30 20.75
CA VAL A 44 58.67 -4.28 21.12
C VAL A 44 58.56 -4.40 22.65
N ILE A 45 59.66 -4.39 23.37
CA ILE A 45 59.66 -4.36 24.85
C ILE A 45 58.96 -3.09 25.35
N GLY A 46 59.23 -1.94 24.73
CA GLY A 46 58.55 -0.68 25.01
C GLY A 46 57.03 -0.79 24.78
N TRP A 47 56.59 -1.35 23.66
CA TRP A 47 55.16 -1.51 23.35
C TRP A 47 54.45 -2.47 24.30
N LEU A 48 55.08 -3.58 24.68
CA LEU A 48 54.53 -4.51 25.69
C LEU A 48 54.34 -3.84 27.05
N LYS A 49 55.28 -2.97 27.45
CA LYS A 49 55.20 -2.22 28.71
C LYS A 49 54.08 -1.18 28.65
N ASN A 50 54.01 -0.40 27.57
CA ASN A 50 52.97 0.60 27.37
C ASN A 50 51.59 -0.04 27.34
N PHE A 51 51.42 -1.16 26.61
CA PHE A 51 50.15 -1.87 26.52
C PHE A 51 49.59 -2.29 27.87
N LYS A 52 50.44 -2.73 28.82
CA LYS A 52 49.98 -3.08 30.18
C LYS A 52 49.29 -1.91 30.89
N ASN A 53 49.75 -0.68 30.62
CA ASN A 53 49.19 0.53 31.21
C ASN A 53 48.01 1.06 30.37
N ASP A 54 48.14 1.01 29.05
CA ASP A 54 47.22 1.63 28.11
C ASP A 54 45.92 0.84 27.94
N LYS A 55 45.94 -0.49 28.11
CA LYS A 55 44.75 -1.34 27.92
C LYS A 55 43.58 -1.00 28.85
N ASN A 56 43.87 -0.39 30.01
CA ASN A 56 42.88 0.07 30.98
C ASN A 56 42.73 1.61 30.96
N SER A 57 43.32 2.27 29.96
CA SER A 57 43.23 3.72 29.83
C SER A 57 41.80 4.15 29.49
N LYS A 58 41.46 5.39 29.86
CA LYS A 58 40.17 5.99 29.51
C LYS A 58 39.88 5.93 28.00
N GLN A 59 40.91 6.11 27.17
CA GLN A 59 40.77 6.09 25.72
C GLN A 59 40.42 4.70 25.20
N VAL A 60 41.10 3.64 25.67
CA VAL A 60 40.80 2.26 25.25
C VAL A 60 39.43 1.81 25.75
N ASN A 61 39.08 2.15 27.00
CA ASN A 61 37.74 1.85 27.52
C ASN A 61 36.63 2.57 26.73
N HIS A 62 36.86 3.84 26.39
CA HIS A 62 35.91 4.61 25.58
C HIS A 62 35.79 4.07 24.16
N PHE A 63 36.89 3.63 23.57
CA PHE A 63 36.86 2.92 22.28
C PHE A 63 35.95 1.69 22.37
N TRP A 64 36.10 0.84 23.39
CA TRP A 64 35.27 -0.35 23.54
C TRP A 64 33.80 -0.04 23.83
N SER A 65 33.50 1.00 24.63
CA SER A 65 32.12 1.43 24.83
C SER A 65 31.46 1.85 23.52
N LEU A 66 32.19 2.58 22.65
CA LEU A 66 31.69 2.97 21.33
C LEU A 66 31.46 1.76 20.41
N GLN A 67 32.29 0.72 20.49
CA GLN A 67 32.07 -0.50 19.69
C GLN A 67 30.82 -1.26 20.12
N VAL A 68 30.56 -1.34 21.42
CA VAL A 68 29.32 -1.92 21.96
C VAL A 68 28.12 -1.12 21.50
N GLU A 69 28.17 0.21 21.64
CA GLU A 69 27.11 1.12 21.19
C GLU A 69 26.84 0.98 19.69
N ARG A 70 27.89 0.99 18.86
CA ARG A 70 27.79 0.77 17.41
C ARG A 70 27.10 -0.56 17.08
N ARG A 71 27.45 -1.64 17.77
CA ARG A 71 26.82 -2.95 17.57
C ARG A 71 25.34 -2.91 17.96
N ASN A 72 24.99 -2.23 19.05
CA ASN A 72 23.60 -2.08 19.49
C ASN A 72 22.79 -1.29 18.46
N ILE A 73 23.29 -0.14 17.99
CA ILE A 73 22.65 0.67 16.93
C ILE A 73 22.42 -0.19 15.68
N PHE A 74 23.41 -0.96 15.26
CA PHE A 74 23.28 -1.82 14.08
C PHE A 74 22.20 -2.91 14.25
N MET A 75 22.09 -3.50 15.44
CA MET A 75 21.02 -4.46 15.74
C MET A 75 19.65 -3.79 15.79
N GLU A 76 19.56 -2.57 16.33
CA GLU A 76 18.32 -1.79 16.36
C GLU A 76 17.84 -1.42 14.96
N ILE A 77 18.74 -0.98 14.07
CA ILE A 77 18.43 -0.73 12.66
C ILE A 77 17.85 -1.98 12.00
N LYS A 78 18.51 -3.14 12.16
CA LYS A 78 18.00 -4.42 11.62
C LYS A 78 16.62 -4.79 12.16
N LEU A 79 16.39 -4.55 13.44
CA LEU A 79 15.09 -4.83 14.07
C LEU A 79 14.00 -3.92 13.49
N LEU A 80 14.31 -2.64 13.27
CA LEU A 80 13.40 -1.68 12.66
C LEU A 80 13.10 -2.05 11.21
N GLU A 81 14.10 -2.40 10.42
CA GLU A 81 13.92 -2.87 9.03
C GLU A 81 12.99 -4.08 8.97
N GLU A 82 13.21 -5.07 9.84
CA GLU A 82 12.36 -6.27 9.89
C GLU A 82 10.92 -5.94 10.32
N LYS A 83 10.76 -5.03 11.29
CA LYS A 83 9.43 -4.56 11.71
C LYS A 83 8.69 -3.86 10.58
N SER A 84 9.37 -2.98 9.84
CA SER A 84 8.79 -2.29 8.68
C SER A 84 8.34 -3.29 7.61
N ARG A 85 9.18 -4.30 7.32
CA ARG A 85 8.84 -5.38 6.38
C ARG A 85 7.59 -6.18 6.79
N LEU A 86 7.41 -6.42 8.09
CA LEU A 86 6.24 -7.14 8.60
C LEU A 86 4.97 -6.27 8.51
N LEU A 87 5.07 -4.99 8.82
CA LEU A 87 3.94 -4.06 8.72
C LEU A 87 3.48 -3.89 7.26
N GLU A 88 4.41 -3.78 6.32
CA GLU A 88 4.09 -3.71 4.89
C GLU A 88 3.35 -4.96 4.42
N LYS A 89 3.81 -6.15 4.83
CA LYS A 89 3.10 -7.41 4.51
C LYS A 89 1.68 -7.42 5.07
N GLN A 90 1.49 -6.98 6.30
CA GLN A 90 0.18 -6.94 6.93
C GLN A 90 -0.76 -5.95 6.22
N GLN A 91 -0.25 -4.80 5.79
CA GLN A 91 -1.03 -3.82 5.03
C GLN A 91 -1.45 -4.39 3.67
N ASN A 92 -0.53 -5.02 2.94
CA ASN A 92 -0.82 -5.63 1.65
C ASN A 92 -1.85 -6.77 1.75
N GLU A 93 -1.78 -7.58 2.82
CA GLU A 93 -2.76 -8.64 3.06
C GLU A 93 -4.15 -8.06 3.32
N LEU A 94 -4.24 -7.01 4.15
CA LEU A 94 -5.51 -6.34 4.42
C LEU A 94 -6.11 -5.68 3.17
N GLU A 95 -5.27 -5.03 2.35
CA GLU A 95 -5.70 -4.44 1.08
C GLU A 95 -6.27 -5.51 0.15
N TYR A 96 -5.59 -6.65 0.03
CA TYR A 96 -6.07 -7.78 -0.76
C TYR A 96 -7.40 -8.34 -0.24
N GLU A 97 -7.59 -8.43 1.08
CA GLU A 97 -8.87 -8.86 1.66
C GLU A 97 -10.01 -7.88 1.36
N ILE A 98 -9.74 -6.57 1.43
CA ILE A 98 -10.71 -5.53 1.09
C ILE A 98 -11.13 -5.66 -0.38
N ASP A 99 -10.18 -5.80 -1.29
CA ASP A 99 -10.44 -5.96 -2.73
C ASP A 99 -11.29 -7.19 -3.04
N LEU A 100 -11.00 -8.31 -2.36
CA LEU A 100 -11.79 -9.53 -2.47
C LEU A 100 -13.23 -9.32 -2.00
N GLU A 101 -13.43 -8.66 -0.87
CA GLU A 101 -14.78 -8.43 -0.32
C GLU A 101 -15.57 -7.44 -1.18
N GLN A 102 -14.93 -6.38 -1.69
CA GLN A 102 -15.54 -5.47 -2.66
C GLN A 102 -15.98 -6.21 -3.93
N THR A 103 -15.12 -7.07 -4.46
CA THR A 103 -15.43 -7.90 -5.64
C THR A 103 -16.62 -8.83 -5.37
N ARG A 104 -16.66 -9.46 -4.18
CA ARG A 104 -17.79 -10.30 -3.77
C ARG A 104 -19.09 -9.50 -3.71
N HIS A 105 -19.06 -8.31 -3.10
CA HIS A 105 -20.22 -7.45 -3.01
C HIS A 105 -20.76 -7.05 -4.39
N ILE A 106 -19.87 -6.64 -5.30
CA ILE A 106 -20.24 -6.30 -6.69
C ILE A 106 -20.90 -7.49 -7.39
N LEU A 107 -20.34 -8.70 -7.25
CA LEU A 107 -20.90 -9.91 -7.86
C LEU A 107 -22.30 -10.24 -7.32
N VAL A 108 -22.51 -10.14 -6.01
CA VAL A 108 -23.81 -10.37 -5.37
C VAL A 108 -24.84 -9.36 -5.87
N THR A 109 -24.53 -8.07 -5.79
CA THR A 109 -25.43 -6.98 -6.21
C THR A 109 -25.76 -7.07 -7.70
N THR A 110 -24.79 -7.43 -8.54
CA THR A 110 -25.00 -7.64 -9.98
C THR A 110 -25.94 -8.81 -10.25
N ARG A 111 -25.76 -9.93 -9.52
CA ARG A 111 -26.62 -11.11 -9.64
C ARG A 111 -28.05 -10.80 -9.21
N GLU A 112 -28.23 -10.11 -8.10
CA GLU A 112 -29.56 -9.70 -7.62
C GLU A 112 -30.26 -8.77 -8.61
N THR A 113 -29.55 -7.75 -9.11
CA THR A 113 -30.06 -6.83 -10.13
C THR A 113 -30.50 -7.57 -11.38
N ARG A 114 -29.68 -8.52 -11.86
CA ARG A 114 -30.03 -9.37 -13.01
C ARG A 114 -31.28 -10.20 -12.74
N ASN A 115 -31.40 -10.80 -11.55
CA ASN A 115 -32.56 -11.61 -11.18
C ASN A 115 -33.84 -10.77 -11.15
N GLN A 116 -33.78 -9.54 -10.61
CA GLN A 116 -34.90 -8.59 -10.65
C GLN A 116 -35.28 -8.23 -12.10
N GLY A 117 -34.29 -7.98 -12.96
CA GLY A 117 -34.51 -7.73 -14.39
C GLY A 117 -35.24 -8.90 -15.09
N VAL A 118 -34.85 -10.14 -14.80
CA VAL A 118 -35.52 -11.34 -15.34
C VAL A 118 -36.96 -11.45 -14.87
N LEU A 119 -37.24 -11.16 -13.59
CA LEU A 119 -38.60 -11.16 -13.04
C LEU A 119 -39.48 -10.09 -13.71
N LEU A 120 -38.96 -8.88 -13.86
CA LEU A 120 -39.66 -7.79 -14.55
C LEU A 120 -39.95 -8.15 -16.01
N GLN A 121 -38.97 -8.73 -16.73
CA GLN A 121 -39.15 -9.16 -18.11
C GLN A 121 -40.26 -10.22 -18.22
N LYS A 122 -40.25 -11.24 -17.35
CA LYS A 122 -41.31 -12.28 -17.31
C LYS A 122 -42.70 -11.66 -17.10
N GLU A 123 -42.82 -10.72 -16.17
CA GLU A 123 -44.09 -10.04 -15.88
C GLU A 123 -44.59 -9.21 -17.07
N VAL A 124 -43.69 -8.47 -17.75
CA VAL A 124 -44.02 -7.70 -18.95
C VAL A 124 -44.46 -8.63 -20.09
N THR A 125 -43.74 -9.72 -20.35
CA THR A 125 -44.10 -10.70 -21.39
C THR A 125 -45.47 -11.30 -21.14
N LYS A 126 -45.76 -11.71 -19.90
CA LYS A 126 -47.08 -12.24 -19.50
C LYS A 126 -48.21 -11.22 -19.73
N LYS A 127 -47.98 -9.94 -19.40
CA LYS A 127 -48.96 -8.86 -19.67
C LYS A 127 -49.21 -8.66 -21.17
N ILE A 128 -48.17 -8.72 -22.00
CA ILE A 128 -48.29 -8.59 -23.46
C ILE A 128 -49.07 -9.76 -24.05
N GLU A 129 -48.74 -11.00 -23.66
CA GLU A 129 -49.43 -12.21 -24.11
C GLU A 129 -50.92 -12.20 -23.75
N ASN A 130 -51.24 -11.82 -22.51
CA ASN A 130 -52.62 -11.67 -22.05
C ASN A 130 -53.41 -10.60 -22.82
N ARG A 131 -52.76 -9.50 -23.24
CA ARG A 131 -53.38 -8.49 -24.10
C ARG A 131 -53.62 -9.03 -25.52
N GLY A 132 -52.67 -9.78 -26.08
CA GLY A 132 -52.80 -10.41 -27.39
C GLY A 132 -53.94 -11.43 -27.46
N THR A 133 -54.09 -12.29 -26.45
CA THR A 133 -55.17 -13.28 -26.39
C THR A 133 -56.54 -12.65 -26.16
N ARG A 134 -56.63 -11.61 -25.31
CA ARG A 134 -57.86 -10.82 -25.15
C ARG A 134 -58.27 -10.13 -26.45
N HIS A 135 -57.32 -9.57 -27.20
CA HIS A 135 -57.64 -8.97 -28.50
C HIS A 135 -58.08 -9.99 -29.55
N LYS A 136 -57.53 -11.20 -29.52
CA LYS A 136 -57.94 -12.30 -30.41
C LYS A 136 -59.37 -12.76 -30.12
N ARG A 137 -59.73 -12.95 -28.84
CA ARG A 137 -61.10 -13.30 -28.42
C ARG A 137 -62.12 -12.21 -28.74
N ALA A 138 -61.78 -10.95 -28.48
CA ALA A 138 -62.66 -9.81 -28.83
C ALA A 138 -62.84 -9.61 -30.34
N ARG A 139 -61.91 -10.12 -31.18
CA ARG A 139 -62.02 -10.08 -32.64
C ARG A 139 -62.78 -11.29 -33.20
N GLU A 140 -62.76 -12.43 -32.52
CA GLU A 140 -63.57 -13.60 -32.84
C GLU A 140 -65.04 -13.39 -32.43
N GLU A 141 -65.32 -12.75 -31.29
CA GLU A 141 -66.67 -12.33 -30.89
C GLU A 141 -67.29 -11.30 -31.87
N LYS A 142 -66.47 -10.44 -32.50
CA LYS A 142 -66.93 -9.47 -33.50
C LYS A 142 -67.12 -10.04 -34.91
N LYS A 143 -66.86 -11.33 -35.15
CA LYS A 143 -67.13 -12.00 -36.43
C LYS A 143 -68.47 -12.74 -36.47
N ALA A 144 -69.24 -12.73 -35.38
CA ALA A 144 -70.54 -13.40 -35.30
C ALA A 144 -71.75 -12.51 -35.62
N ASP A 145 -71.57 -11.19 -35.85
CA ASP A 145 -72.68 -10.28 -36.19
C ASP A 145 -72.36 -9.39 -37.41
N PRO A 146 -73.33 -9.14 -38.32
CA PRO A 146 -73.12 -8.31 -39.50
C PRO A 146 -73.07 -6.81 -39.16
N PRO A 147 -72.34 -5.98 -39.93
CA PRO A 147 -72.04 -4.62 -39.54
C PRO A 147 -73.14 -3.64 -39.95
N ASN A 148 -73.85 -3.08 -38.98
CA ASN A 148 -74.63 -1.87 -39.21
C ASN A 148 -73.70 -0.63 -39.16
N LYS A 149 -73.47 -0.06 -40.34
CA LYS A 149 -72.84 1.26 -40.54
C LYS A 149 -73.56 2.34 -39.76
N ARG A 150 -72.84 3.11 -38.94
CA ARG A 150 -73.08 4.56 -38.78
C ARG A 150 -71.77 5.31 -38.62
N ILE A 151 -71.62 6.32 -39.47
CA ILE A 151 -70.52 7.27 -39.55
C ILE A 151 -70.82 8.38 -38.54
N SER A 152 -69.87 8.73 -37.69
CA SER A 152 -69.80 10.09 -37.15
C SER A 152 -68.35 10.46 -36.85
N SER A 153 -67.85 11.38 -37.66
CA SER A 153 -66.58 12.07 -37.56
C SER A 153 -66.52 12.93 -36.30
N GLY A 154 -65.55 12.68 -35.43
CA GLY A 154 -65.26 13.50 -34.24
C GLY A 154 -63.75 13.70 -34.08
N LYS A 155 -63.30 14.89 -34.45
CA LYS A 155 -61.92 15.40 -34.41
C LYS A 155 -61.30 15.25 -33.01
N ARG A 156 -60.09 14.70 -32.92
CA ARG A 156 -59.23 14.71 -31.73
C ARG A 156 -58.62 16.10 -31.53
N GLY A 157 -58.73 16.65 -30.32
CA GLY A 157 -57.96 17.80 -29.87
C GLY A 157 -57.42 17.50 -28.47
N ASP A 158 -56.12 17.68 -28.28
CA ASP A 158 -55.40 17.44 -27.03
C ASP A 158 -55.85 18.44 -25.94
N THR A 159 -56.93 18.12 -25.24
CA THR A 159 -57.44 18.92 -24.12
C THR A 159 -57.99 17.97 -23.06
N LEU A 160 -57.51 18.14 -21.82
CA LEU A 160 -58.06 17.44 -20.65
C LEU A 160 -59.50 17.92 -20.39
N PRO A 161 -60.34 17.11 -19.73
CA PRO A 161 -61.78 17.41 -19.56
C PRO A 161 -62.09 18.71 -18.80
N ASP A 162 -61.10 19.34 -18.16
CA ASP A 162 -61.21 20.63 -17.45
C ASP A 162 -60.73 21.84 -18.29
N GLY A 163 -60.54 21.68 -19.61
CA GLY A 163 -60.20 22.78 -20.52
C GLY A 163 -58.76 23.30 -20.43
N THR A 164 -57.92 22.73 -19.57
CA THR A 164 -56.54 23.18 -19.40
C THR A 164 -55.64 22.71 -20.56
N LYS A 165 -54.97 23.66 -21.24
CA LYS A 165 -54.00 23.36 -22.30
C LYS A 165 -52.67 22.89 -21.69
N ILE A 166 -52.17 21.74 -22.13
CA ILE A 166 -50.87 21.21 -21.72
C ILE A 166 -49.77 22.10 -22.34
N LYS A 167 -49.13 22.97 -21.53
CA LYS A 167 -47.91 23.66 -21.94
C LYS A 167 -46.73 22.68 -21.87
N LYS A 168 -45.96 22.61 -22.96
CA LYS A 168 -44.73 21.84 -23.09
C LYS A 168 -43.71 22.35 -22.06
N PRO A 169 -43.12 21.50 -21.19
CA PRO A 169 -42.10 21.97 -20.26
C PRO A 169 -40.82 22.35 -21.02
N ALA A 170 -40.17 23.41 -20.54
CA ALA A 170 -38.89 23.88 -21.05
C ALA A 170 -37.79 22.83 -20.78
N SER A 171 -36.92 22.65 -21.78
CA SER A 171 -35.74 21.79 -21.70
C SER A 171 -34.78 22.31 -20.63
N LEU A 172 -34.44 21.43 -19.67
CA LEU A 172 -33.43 21.66 -18.65
C LEU A 172 -32.05 21.78 -19.32
N ASN A 173 -31.50 22.99 -19.34
CA ASN A 173 -30.08 23.19 -19.59
C ASN A 173 -29.32 22.78 -18.34
N LEU A 174 -28.62 21.64 -18.42
CA LEU A 174 -27.62 21.24 -17.45
C LEU A 174 -26.43 22.20 -17.57
N LEU A 175 -26.18 22.97 -16.51
CA LEU A 175 -24.90 23.67 -16.33
C LEU A 175 -23.82 22.63 -15.99
N PRO A 176 -22.57 22.81 -16.48
CA PRO A 176 -21.44 22.00 -16.04
C PRO A 176 -21.14 22.25 -14.56
N SER A 177 -20.76 21.18 -13.86
CA SER A 177 -20.24 21.21 -12.50
C SER A 177 -18.80 21.74 -12.55
N ASP A 178 -18.53 22.85 -11.86
CA ASP A 178 -17.18 23.32 -11.56
C ASP A 178 -16.63 22.47 -10.40
N ASP A 179 -15.97 21.36 -10.76
CA ASP A 179 -15.05 20.65 -9.89
C ASP A 179 -13.63 21.13 -10.23
N ASP A 180 -13.23 22.26 -9.63
CA ASP A 180 -11.83 22.68 -9.57
C ASP A 180 -11.26 22.31 -8.20
N ASP A 181 -10.85 21.04 -8.05
CA ASP A 181 -9.86 20.60 -7.08
C ASP A 181 -8.52 20.48 -7.81
N ASP A 182 -7.66 21.50 -7.70
CA ASP A 182 -6.24 21.39 -8.06
C ASP A 182 -5.39 21.63 -6.81
N SER A 183 -4.98 20.52 -6.22
CA SER A 183 -3.89 20.43 -5.25
C SER A 183 -2.64 19.96 -5.97
N SER A 184 -1.62 20.81 -6.06
CA SER A 184 -0.20 20.44 -5.86
C SER A 184 0.72 21.62 -6.13
N GLU A 185 1.62 21.94 -5.20
CA GLU A 185 3.05 21.63 -5.31
C GLU A 185 3.84 22.39 -4.23
N GLU A 186 4.40 21.62 -3.30
CA GLU A 186 5.50 22.06 -2.44
C GLU A 186 6.76 22.22 -3.28
N HIS A 187 7.44 23.35 -3.14
CA HIS A 187 8.87 23.44 -3.45
C HIS A 187 9.63 23.94 -2.23
N ASP A 188 10.40 23.01 -1.69
CA ASP A 188 11.44 23.17 -0.69
C ASP A 188 12.67 23.81 -1.38
N ASP A 189 13.09 24.99 -0.94
CA ASP A 189 14.31 25.65 -1.39
C ASP A 189 15.34 25.62 -0.25
N SER A 190 16.21 24.62 -0.31
CA SER A 190 17.46 24.59 0.41
C SER A 190 18.59 24.87 -0.58
N SER A 191 19.15 26.07 -0.51
CA SER A 191 20.46 26.39 -1.06
C SER A 191 21.28 27.14 0.01
N GLU A 192 22.22 26.42 0.60
CA GLU A 192 23.40 26.96 1.31
C GLU A 192 24.62 26.83 0.39
#